data_AF-A0A3Q2VA16-F1
#
_entry.id   AF-A0A3Q2VA16-F1
#
_cell.length_a   1.000
_cell.length_b   1.000
_cell.length_c   1.000
_cell.angle_alpha   90.00
_cell.angle_beta   90.00
_cell.angle_gamma   90.00
#
_symmetry.space_group_name_H-M   'P 1'
#
loop_
_entity.id
_entity.type
_entity.pdbx_description
1 polymer ?
#
loop_
_entity_poly.entity_id
_entity_poly.type
_entity_poly.pdbx_seq_one_letter_code
_entity_poly.pdbx_strand_id
1 'polypeptide(L)'
;LEQILRSRNPNSLPALIYAAATSASYEDAGKMSSSSRITALLERRIQRLEAELENHDEEAKRSLQVMEQQFHRVKVQLTSVHRLRKQQLEAAAGSQSSVVQALEEELYRVKQSHKQKEKSLHEQIESLQQQLKQKVKPFVLQALLSPGRHQRQAEAAFGVRLERLNQELAKKTRTIQELKKERRNMPSAPNTRAERRSTETSISRAVVFQISKMQLAGGTRRFFSCFLLTGSHISEVLQENEALKKQVELVLLQSEQEKEALKADAAQFEEQLSTTKAEHFRVLDHLRATHALEHSDSKVAELTNKLSTQEVGLPHQAASQLKEMQGCKEALKISRRREDALQTQLTKLLQELKEAKEASSSEVKLLCTLERKILNMELRHQHREKELQQVRAQLTPGDDLQSELEHWRRLAQDKSREMDAFRLELDSILDILRHLQRQGAVLPTPELAIPQRS
;
A
#
# COMPACT_ATOMS: atom_id res chain seq x y z
N LEU A 1 26.43 -89.03 -3.74
CA LEU A 1 25.16 -88.48 -4.28
C LEU A 1 24.15 -88.18 -3.18
N GLU A 2 23.88 -89.12 -2.26
CA GLU A 2 22.95 -88.94 -1.13
C GLU A 2 23.28 -87.76 -0.21
N GLN A 3 24.55 -87.63 0.17
CA GLN A 3 25.05 -86.53 1.01
C GLN A 3 25.02 -85.17 0.26
N ILE A 4 25.01 -85.20 -1.07
CA ILE A 4 24.92 -84.00 -1.92
C ILE A 4 23.47 -83.55 -2.05
N LEU A 5 22.53 -84.50 -2.23
CA LEU A 5 21.09 -84.22 -2.27
C LEU A 5 20.56 -83.70 -0.93
N ARG A 6 21.05 -84.24 0.20
CA ARG A 6 20.68 -83.79 1.55
C ARG A 6 21.29 -82.43 1.95
N SER A 7 22.51 -82.11 1.50
CA SER A 7 23.23 -80.90 1.94
C SER A 7 22.93 -79.65 1.12
N ARG A 8 22.61 -79.79 -0.18
CA ARG A 8 22.43 -78.64 -1.06
C ARG A 8 20.99 -78.15 -1.19
N ASN A 9 20.00 -79.06 -1.19
CA ASN A 9 18.58 -78.71 -1.25
C ASN A 9 17.73 -79.77 -0.51
N PRO A 10 17.68 -79.70 0.83
CA PRO A 10 17.00 -80.71 1.65
C PRO A 10 15.48 -80.83 1.36
N ASN A 11 14.89 -79.77 0.80
CA ASN A 11 13.47 -79.71 0.44
C ASN A 11 13.20 -80.00 -1.06
N SER A 12 14.21 -80.43 -1.82
CA SER A 12 14.01 -80.79 -3.22
C SER A 12 13.28 -82.13 -3.37
N LEU A 13 12.42 -82.22 -4.38
CA LEU A 13 11.60 -83.40 -4.67
C LEU A 13 12.43 -84.71 -4.74
N PRO A 14 13.63 -84.74 -5.38
CA PRO A 14 14.50 -85.92 -5.37
C PRO A 14 15.06 -86.28 -3.98
N ALA A 15 15.34 -85.30 -3.12
CA ALA A 15 15.83 -85.55 -1.76
C ALA A 15 14.72 -86.08 -0.83
N LEU A 16 13.47 -85.66 -1.04
CA LEU A 16 12.30 -86.11 -0.30
C LEU A 16 11.86 -87.52 -0.69
N ILE A 17 11.75 -87.82 -1.99
CA ILE A 17 11.56 -89.19 -2.50
C ILE A 17 12.67 -90.09 -1.96
N TYR A 18 13.89 -89.54 -1.98
CA TYR A 18 15.10 -89.99 -1.31
C TYR A 18 14.86 -90.59 0.08
N ALA A 19 14.58 -89.66 1.00
CA ALA A 19 14.40 -89.89 2.42
C ALA A 19 13.24 -90.83 2.73
N ALA A 20 12.13 -90.70 1.99
CA ALA A 20 10.95 -91.56 2.15
C ALA A 20 11.24 -93.02 1.75
N ALA A 21 12.03 -93.24 0.69
CA ALA A 21 12.46 -94.58 0.29
C ALA A 21 13.45 -95.20 1.30
N THR A 22 14.38 -94.41 1.86
CA THR A 22 15.31 -94.92 2.89
C THR A 22 14.67 -95.13 4.26
N SER A 23 13.62 -94.39 4.60
CA SER A 23 12.83 -94.63 5.81
C SER A 23 11.99 -95.91 5.73
N ALA A 24 11.90 -96.54 4.55
CA ALA A 24 11.18 -97.79 4.34
C ALA A 24 12.00 -99.04 4.75
N SER A 25 13.30 -98.91 5.04
CA SER A 25 14.16 -100.06 5.34
C SER A 25 14.21 -100.47 6.81
N TYR A 26 13.47 -99.81 7.72
CA TYR A 26 13.58 -100.06 9.17
C TYR A 26 12.26 -100.35 9.90
N GLU A 27 11.11 -100.47 9.24
CA GLU A 27 9.86 -100.85 9.91
C GLU A 27 9.01 -101.73 8.98
N ASP A 28 8.98 -103.04 9.26
CA ASP A 28 8.09 -104.02 8.64
C ASP A 28 6.82 -104.15 9.49
N ALA A 29 5.69 -103.63 8.98
CA ALA A 29 4.35 -104.18 9.16
C ALA A 29 3.31 -103.29 8.46
N GLY A 30 2.64 -103.84 7.45
CA GLY A 30 1.38 -103.30 6.90
C GLY A 30 1.49 -102.84 5.45
N LYS A 31 0.81 -103.58 4.56
CA LYS A 31 0.68 -103.39 3.11
C LYS A 31 0.18 -101.98 2.71
N MET A 32 1.02 -100.97 2.81
CA MET A 32 0.86 -99.72 2.07
C MET A 32 2.08 -99.62 1.16
N SER A 33 1.84 -99.65 -0.16
CA SER A 33 2.91 -99.49 -1.14
C SER A 33 3.74 -98.24 -0.81
N SER A 34 5.04 -98.25 -1.10
CA SER A 34 5.92 -97.08 -0.88
C SER A 34 5.33 -95.78 -1.45
N SER A 35 4.52 -95.90 -2.51
CA SER A 35 3.68 -94.83 -3.07
C SER A 35 2.72 -94.22 -2.03
N SER A 36 1.97 -95.04 -1.30
CA SER A 36 0.94 -94.60 -0.33
C SER A 36 1.51 -93.90 0.92
N ARG A 37 2.76 -94.17 1.29
CA ARG A 37 3.42 -93.45 2.39
C ARG A 37 3.97 -92.09 1.93
N ILE A 38 4.45 -92.01 0.68
CA ILE A 38 4.87 -90.75 0.06
C ILE A 38 3.65 -89.83 -0.14
N THR A 39 2.51 -90.36 -0.58
CA THR A 39 1.27 -89.58 -0.70
C THR A 39 0.84 -89.00 0.64
N ALA A 40 0.88 -89.79 1.72
CA ALA A 40 0.54 -89.30 3.07
C ALA A 40 1.46 -88.17 3.57
N LEU A 41 2.76 -88.19 3.23
CA LEU A 41 3.69 -87.10 3.58
C LEU A 41 3.42 -85.83 2.76
N LEU A 42 3.10 -85.99 1.47
CA LEU A 42 2.72 -84.87 0.61
C LEU A 42 1.39 -84.26 1.05
N GLU A 43 0.39 -85.07 1.38
CA GLU A 43 -0.89 -84.62 1.95
C GLU A 43 -0.69 -83.85 3.24
N ARG A 44 0.12 -84.35 4.19
CA ARG A 44 0.46 -83.61 5.42
C ARG A 44 1.24 -82.32 5.16
N ARG A 45 1.96 -82.20 4.04
CA ARG A 45 2.65 -80.96 3.68
C ARG A 45 1.68 -79.99 3.01
N ILE A 46 0.79 -80.47 2.16
CA ILE A 46 -0.29 -79.70 1.54
C ILE A 46 -1.17 -79.11 2.65
N GLN A 47 -1.65 -79.92 3.59
CA GLN A 47 -2.45 -79.45 4.73
C GLN A 47 -1.73 -78.39 5.58
N ARG A 48 -0.42 -78.53 5.78
CA ARG A 48 0.38 -77.52 6.49
C ARG A 48 0.50 -76.23 5.68
N LEU A 49 0.71 -76.32 4.37
CA LEU A 49 0.79 -75.16 3.50
C LEU A 49 -0.57 -74.46 3.38
N GLU A 50 -1.67 -75.22 3.33
CA GLU A 50 -3.04 -74.69 3.36
C GLU A 50 -3.30 -73.95 4.68
N ALA A 51 -2.94 -74.54 5.83
CA ALA A 51 -3.06 -73.87 7.12
C ALA A 51 -2.14 -72.64 7.26
N GLU A 52 -0.91 -72.69 6.72
CA GLU A 52 -0.01 -71.53 6.67
C GLU A 52 -0.60 -70.40 5.80
N LEU A 53 -1.21 -70.73 4.66
CA LEU A 53 -1.89 -69.76 3.79
C LEU A 53 -3.13 -69.16 4.47
N GLU A 54 -3.98 -69.98 5.08
CA GLU A 54 -5.15 -69.50 5.83
C GLU A 54 -4.73 -68.57 6.98
N ASN A 55 -3.67 -68.90 7.71
CA ASN A 55 -3.15 -68.03 8.76
C ASN A 55 -2.65 -66.70 8.21
N HIS A 56 -1.94 -66.70 7.08
CA HIS A 56 -1.51 -65.46 6.43
C HIS A 56 -2.68 -64.62 5.91
N ASP A 57 -3.74 -65.24 5.39
CA ASP A 57 -4.95 -64.55 4.99
C ASP A 57 -5.65 -63.91 6.20
N GLU A 58 -5.71 -64.61 7.33
CA GLU A 58 -6.26 -64.05 8.58
C GLU A 58 -5.41 -62.91 9.15
N GLU A 59 -4.08 -63.01 9.07
CA GLU A 59 -3.17 -61.92 9.43
C GLU A 59 -3.35 -60.70 8.50
N ALA A 60 -3.49 -60.92 7.20
CA ALA A 60 -3.74 -59.86 6.22
C ALA A 60 -5.09 -59.16 6.50
N LYS A 61 -6.15 -59.92 6.82
CA LYS A 61 -7.45 -59.37 7.23
C LYS A 61 -7.33 -58.51 8.48
N ARG A 62 -6.64 -58.98 9.52
CA ARG A 62 -6.42 -58.21 10.76
C ARG A 62 -5.61 -56.93 10.48
N SER A 63 -4.56 -57.03 9.67
CA SER A 63 -3.74 -55.88 9.27
C SER A 63 -4.56 -54.84 8.51
N LEU A 64 -5.41 -55.28 7.57
CA LEU A 64 -6.31 -54.40 6.82
C LEU A 64 -7.31 -53.69 7.73
N GLN A 65 -7.92 -54.40 8.69
CA GLN A 65 -8.82 -53.78 9.67
C GLN A 65 -8.12 -52.72 10.52
N VAL A 66 -6.88 -52.97 10.96
CA VAL A 66 -6.09 -51.96 11.69
C VAL A 66 -5.82 -50.75 10.81
N MET A 67 -5.44 -50.96 9.54
CA MET A 67 -5.19 -49.89 8.59
C MET A 67 -6.44 -49.05 8.33
N GLU A 68 -7.60 -49.69 8.18
CA GLU A 68 -8.89 -49.01 8.03
C GLU A 68 -9.23 -48.17 9.27
N GLN A 69 -9.02 -48.70 10.48
CA GLN A 69 -9.24 -47.92 11.70
C GLN A 69 -8.33 -46.68 11.76
N GLN A 70 -7.06 -46.81 11.35
CA GLN A 70 -6.14 -45.67 11.25
C GLN A 70 -6.61 -44.66 10.20
N PHE A 71 -7.07 -45.12 9.03
CA PHE A 71 -7.64 -44.25 8.01
C PHE A 71 -8.85 -43.46 8.53
N HIS A 72 -9.77 -44.10 9.26
CA HIS A 72 -10.91 -43.42 9.86
C HIS A 72 -10.48 -42.36 10.88
N ARG A 73 -9.50 -42.68 11.74
CA ARG A 73 -8.93 -41.71 12.71
C ARG A 73 -8.34 -40.49 12.00
N VAL A 74 -7.51 -40.72 10.98
CA VAL A 74 -6.89 -39.65 10.19
C VAL A 74 -7.95 -38.85 9.44
N LYS A 75 -8.97 -39.49 8.87
CA LYS A 75 -10.09 -38.83 8.19
C LYS A 75 -10.84 -37.87 9.13
N VAL A 76 -11.10 -38.27 10.37
CA VAL A 76 -11.74 -37.41 11.38
C VAL A 76 -10.83 -36.23 11.77
N GLN A 77 -9.53 -36.46 11.95
CA GLN A 77 -8.57 -35.39 12.23
C GLN A 77 -8.48 -34.40 11.07
N LEU A 78 -8.41 -34.88 9.83
CA LEU A 78 -8.26 -34.04 8.65
C LEU A 78 -9.52 -33.20 8.39
N THR A 79 -10.71 -33.79 8.58
CA THR A 79 -11.99 -33.05 8.47
C THR A 79 -12.17 -32.01 9.56
N SER A 80 -11.77 -32.28 10.80
CA SER A 80 -11.83 -31.31 11.89
C SER A 80 -10.85 -30.14 11.69
N VAL A 81 -9.62 -30.43 11.25
CA VAL A 81 -8.64 -29.38 10.88
C VAL A 81 -9.13 -28.54 9.71
N HIS A 82 -9.71 -29.16 8.67
CA HIS A 82 -10.30 -28.43 7.54
C HIS A 82 -11.44 -27.50 8.00
N ARG A 83 -12.30 -27.95 8.91
CA ARG A 83 -13.41 -27.15 9.45
C ARG A 83 -12.90 -25.95 10.26
N LEU A 84 -11.90 -26.17 11.13
CA LEU A 84 -11.25 -25.09 11.90
C LEU A 84 -10.58 -24.07 11.00
N ARG A 85 -9.86 -24.53 9.97
CA ARG A 85 -9.20 -23.65 9.01
C ARG A 85 -10.20 -22.84 8.19
N LYS A 86 -11.33 -23.43 7.81
CA LYS A 86 -12.42 -22.74 7.13
C LYS A 86 -13.04 -21.64 8.01
N GLN A 87 -13.30 -21.93 9.28
CA GLN A 87 -13.80 -20.92 10.23
C GLN A 87 -12.79 -19.78 10.46
N GLN A 88 -11.49 -20.08 10.52
CA GLN A 88 -10.46 -19.04 10.64
C GLN A 88 -10.38 -18.15 9.39
N LEU A 89 -10.53 -18.73 8.19
CA LEU A 89 -10.54 -17.97 6.93
C LEU A 89 -11.78 -17.09 6.81
N GLU A 90 -12.96 -17.57 7.21
CA GLU A 90 -14.21 -16.80 7.20
C GLU A 90 -14.17 -15.66 8.24
N ALA A 91 -13.61 -15.90 9.43
CA ALA A 91 -13.42 -14.85 10.45
C ALA A 91 -12.38 -13.79 10.03
N ALA A 92 -11.28 -14.22 9.39
CA ALA A 92 -10.27 -13.31 8.87
C ALA A 92 -10.78 -12.48 7.69
N ALA A 93 -11.61 -13.04 6.81
CA ALA A 93 -12.23 -12.31 5.70
C ALA A 93 -13.18 -11.18 6.19
N GLY A 94 -13.96 -11.44 7.24
CA GLY A 94 -14.82 -10.42 7.86
C GLY A 94 -14.05 -9.28 8.52
N SER A 95 -12.96 -9.59 9.23
CA SER A 95 -12.13 -8.59 9.91
C SER A 95 -11.19 -7.82 8.99
N GLN A 96 -10.71 -8.44 7.89
CA GLN A 96 -9.85 -7.74 6.94
C GLN A 96 -10.64 -6.78 6.05
N SER A 97 -11.90 -7.09 5.72
CA SER A 97 -12.77 -6.20 4.95
C SER A 97 -13.00 -4.85 5.66
N SER A 98 -13.28 -4.87 6.97
CA SER A 98 -13.48 -3.64 7.75
C SER A 98 -12.20 -2.81 7.94
N VAL A 99 -11.05 -3.48 8.13
CA VAL A 99 -9.75 -2.82 8.23
C VAL A 99 -9.34 -2.19 6.90
N VAL A 100 -9.56 -2.88 5.78
CA VAL A 100 -9.28 -2.34 4.43
C VAL A 100 -10.15 -1.13 4.15
N GLN A 101 -11.46 -1.17 4.46
CA GLN A 101 -12.35 -0.01 4.31
C GLN A 101 -11.90 1.19 5.16
N ALA A 102 -11.52 0.97 6.42
CA ALA A 102 -11.02 2.04 7.29
C ALA A 102 -9.72 2.67 6.75
N LEU A 103 -8.80 1.85 6.22
CA LEU A 103 -7.56 2.33 5.61
C LEU A 103 -7.82 3.08 4.29
N GLU A 104 -8.80 2.67 3.49
CA GLU A 104 -9.21 3.37 2.27
C GLU A 104 -9.80 4.76 2.59
N GLU A 105 -10.61 4.86 3.65
CA GLU A 105 -11.15 6.14 4.12
C GLU A 105 -10.08 7.08 4.69
N GLU A 106 -9.14 6.56 5.48
CA GLU A 106 -7.95 7.29 5.96
C GLU A 106 -7.13 7.83 4.78
N LEU A 107 -6.84 6.98 3.79
CA LEU A 107 -6.08 7.35 2.61
C LEU A 107 -6.80 8.40 1.75
N TYR A 108 -8.14 8.32 1.65
CA TYR A 108 -8.96 9.35 1.02
C TYR A 108 -8.89 10.69 1.76
N ARG A 109 -9.01 10.67 3.10
CA ARG A 109 -8.88 11.87 3.95
C ARG A 109 -7.51 12.52 3.80
N VAL A 110 -6.43 11.74 3.82
CA VAL A 110 -5.05 12.22 3.65
C VAL A 110 -4.88 12.86 2.27
N LYS A 111 -5.36 12.21 1.19
CA LYS A 111 -5.32 12.79 -0.17
C LYS A 111 -6.06 14.12 -0.26
N GLN A 112 -7.25 14.24 0.35
CA GLN A 112 -7.99 15.49 0.35
C GLN A 112 -7.27 16.60 1.14
N SER A 113 -6.68 16.27 2.30
CA SER A 113 -5.88 17.22 3.07
C SER A 113 -4.67 17.72 2.28
N HIS A 114 -3.94 16.83 1.61
CA HIS A 114 -2.82 17.22 0.75
C HIS A 114 -3.28 18.10 -0.42
N LYS A 115 -4.36 17.73 -1.10
CA LYS A 115 -4.91 18.54 -2.20
C LYS A 115 -5.34 19.94 -1.73
N GLN A 116 -5.89 20.07 -0.53
CA GLN A 116 -6.23 21.37 0.06
C GLN A 116 -4.97 22.18 0.40
N LYS A 117 -3.94 21.54 0.99
CA LYS A 117 -2.65 22.18 1.26
C LYS A 117 -1.97 22.66 -0.02
N GLU A 118 -1.97 21.84 -1.07
CA GLU A 118 -1.42 22.22 -2.38
C GLU A 118 -2.14 23.43 -2.96
N LYS A 119 -3.47 23.47 -2.88
CA LYS A 119 -4.25 24.64 -3.31
C LYS A 119 -3.90 25.89 -2.51
N SER A 120 -3.85 25.79 -1.18
CA SER A 120 -3.47 26.92 -0.32
C SER A 120 -2.05 27.42 -0.62
N LEU A 121 -1.09 26.51 -0.84
CA LEU A 121 0.27 26.87 -1.22
C LEU A 121 0.31 27.53 -2.61
N HIS A 122 -0.47 27.04 -3.58
CA HIS A 122 -0.59 27.67 -4.89
C HIS A 122 -1.17 29.08 -4.78
N GLU A 123 -2.24 29.28 -4.00
CA GLU A 123 -2.83 30.60 -3.75
C GLU A 123 -1.83 31.54 -3.05
N GLN A 124 -1.03 31.04 -2.11
CA GLN A 124 0.04 31.81 -1.48
C GLN A 124 1.13 32.20 -2.48
N ILE A 125 1.56 31.28 -3.34
CA ILE A 125 2.54 31.57 -4.40
C ILE A 125 1.98 32.60 -5.37
N GLU A 126 0.73 32.47 -5.81
CA GLU A 126 0.08 33.45 -6.69
C GLU A 126 -0.03 34.83 -6.03
N SER A 127 -0.42 34.88 -4.75
CA SER A 127 -0.46 36.12 -3.96
C SER A 127 0.92 36.77 -3.87
N LEU A 128 1.97 36.01 -3.53
CA LEU A 128 3.35 36.50 -3.47
C LEU A 128 3.85 36.96 -4.84
N GLN A 129 3.51 36.26 -5.92
CA GLN A 129 3.82 36.67 -7.28
C GLN A 129 3.09 37.96 -7.68
N GLN A 130 1.83 38.14 -7.27
CA GLN A 130 1.08 39.36 -7.49
C GLN A 130 1.67 40.53 -6.69
N GLN A 131 2.06 40.31 -5.42
CA GLN A 131 2.75 41.30 -4.60
C GLN A 131 4.10 41.71 -5.21
N LEU A 132 4.87 40.76 -5.73
CA LEU A 132 6.10 41.05 -6.48
C LEU A 132 5.81 41.88 -7.73
N LYS A 133 4.81 41.49 -8.54
CA LYS A 133 4.40 42.26 -9.73
C LYS A 133 3.94 43.67 -9.37
N GLN A 134 3.26 43.85 -8.24
CA GLN A 134 2.82 45.16 -7.74
C GLN A 134 3.99 45.99 -7.20
N LYS A 135 4.99 45.39 -6.53
CA LYS A 135 6.21 46.09 -6.06
C LYS A 135 7.21 46.40 -7.17
N VAL A 136 7.21 45.62 -8.26
CA VAL A 136 8.06 45.87 -9.44
C VAL A 136 7.50 47.02 -10.29
N LYS A 137 6.17 47.23 -10.35
CA LYS A 137 5.57 48.35 -11.09
C LYS A 137 6.07 49.76 -10.68
N PRO A 138 6.20 50.12 -9.38
CA PRO A 138 6.79 51.40 -8.98
C PRO A 138 8.31 51.43 -9.21
N PHE A 139 9.02 50.29 -9.16
CA PHE A 139 10.45 50.23 -9.44
C PHE A 139 10.79 50.41 -10.93
N VAL A 140 9.96 49.87 -11.83
CA VAL A 140 10.14 50.04 -13.29
C VAL A 140 9.76 51.45 -13.74
N LEU A 141 8.77 52.09 -13.11
CA LEU A 141 8.48 53.52 -13.36
C LEU A 141 9.57 54.45 -12.81
N GLN A 142 10.24 54.06 -11.70
CA GLN A 142 11.38 54.81 -11.16
C GLN A 142 12.67 54.61 -11.98
N ALA A 143 12.84 53.46 -12.64
CA ALA A 143 13.96 53.19 -13.54
C ALA A 143 13.83 53.87 -14.93
N LEU A 144 12.62 54.30 -15.32
CA LEU A 144 12.36 55.08 -16.54
C LEU A 144 12.64 56.58 -16.37
N LEU A 145 12.83 57.06 -15.13
CA LEU A 145 13.35 58.40 -14.84
C LEU A 145 14.87 58.30 -14.73
N SER A 146 15.55 58.73 -15.79
CA SER A 146 17.01 58.78 -15.93
C SER A 146 17.75 59.08 -14.60
N PRO A 147 18.85 58.36 -14.26
CA PRO A 147 19.66 58.69 -13.10
C PRO A 147 20.09 60.16 -13.17
N GLY A 148 19.67 60.95 -12.17
CA GLY A 148 19.88 62.39 -12.14
C GLY A 148 21.36 62.75 -12.33
N ARG A 149 21.64 63.85 -13.04
CA ARG A 149 23.01 64.32 -13.36
C ARG A 149 23.99 64.22 -12.18
N HIS A 150 23.52 64.50 -10.96
CA HIS A 150 24.29 64.46 -9.73
C HIS A 150 24.79 63.05 -9.37
N GLN A 151 24.01 62.01 -9.63
CA GLN A 151 24.41 60.63 -9.32
C GLN A 151 25.51 60.14 -10.27
N ARG A 152 25.41 60.43 -11.56
CA ARG A 152 26.48 60.10 -12.53
C ARG A 152 27.78 60.84 -12.23
N GLN A 153 27.67 62.08 -11.76
CA GLN A 153 28.84 62.89 -11.40
C GLN A 153 29.50 62.40 -10.11
N ALA A 154 28.71 61.91 -9.15
CA ALA A 154 29.21 61.24 -7.95
C ALA A 154 29.90 59.91 -8.29
N GLU A 155 29.27 59.07 -9.12
CA GLU A 155 29.85 57.79 -9.58
C GLU A 155 31.17 57.99 -10.35
N ALA A 156 31.24 59.01 -11.22
CA ALA A 156 32.48 59.37 -11.90
C ALA A 156 33.57 59.86 -10.92
N ALA A 157 33.22 60.68 -9.93
CA ALA A 157 34.16 61.14 -8.91
C ALA A 157 34.67 59.99 -8.02
N PHE A 158 33.82 59.03 -7.68
CA PHE A 158 34.21 57.82 -6.98
C PHE A 158 35.11 56.93 -7.84
N GLY A 159 34.80 56.77 -9.14
CA GLY A 159 35.64 56.04 -10.09
C GLY A 159 37.07 56.59 -10.15
N VAL A 160 37.22 57.91 -10.33
CA VAL A 160 38.55 58.57 -10.35
C VAL A 160 39.28 58.40 -9.02
N ARG A 161 38.58 58.46 -7.88
CA ARG A 161 39.19 58.25 -6.56
C ARG A 161 39.65 56.81 -6.36
N LEU A 162 38.88 55.85 -6.86
CA LEU A 162 39.16 54.43 -6.76
C LEU A 162 40.36 54.06 -7.64
N GLU A 163 40.46 54.61 -8.85
CA GLU A 163 41.63 54.47 -9.73
C GLU A 163 42.91 55.05 -9.10
N ARG A 164 42.84 56.24 -8.47
CA ARG A 164 43.99 56.83 -7.76
C ARG A 164 44.46 55.96 -6.61
N LEU A 165 43.53 55.48 -5.77
CA LEU A 165 43.86 54.58 -4.67
C LEU A 165 44.46 53.27 -5.18
N ASN A 166 43.99 52.76 -6.31
CA ASN A 166 44.54 51.55 -6.92
C ASN A 166 45.95 51.76 -7.47
N GLN A 167 46.23 52.93 -8.07
CA GLN A 167 47.58 53.31 -8.49
C GLN A 167 48.52 53.49 -7.30
N GLU A 168 48.05 54.09 -6.20
CA GLU A 168 48.83 54.20 -4.96
C GLU A 168 49.12 52.84 -4.33
N LEU A 169 48.15 51.93 -4.33
CA LEU A 169 48.32 50.57 -3.86
C LEU A 169 49.32 49.80 -4.74
N ALA A 170 49.25 49.96 -6.07
CA ALA A 170 50.22 49.38 -6.98
C ALA A 170 51.63 49.93 -6.75
N LYS A 171 51.78 51.26 -6.55
CA LYS A 171 53.06 51.88 -6.19
C LYS A 171 53.61 51.34 -4.87
N LYS A 172 52.79 51.30 -3.81
CA LYS A 172 53.17 50.73 -2.50
C LYS A 172 53.53 49.24 -2.58
N THR A 173 52.85 48.48 -3.44
CA THR A 173 53.16 47.06 -3.65
C THR A 173 54.52 46.89 -4.31
N ARG A 174 54.88 47.75 -5.27
CA ARG A 174 56.21 47.78 -5.89
C ARG A 174 57.30 48.16 -4.89
N THR A 175 57.10 49.20 -4.07
CA THR A 175 58.08 49.58 -3.04
C THR A 175 58.27 48.47 -2.00
N ILE A 176 57.20 47.76 -1.60
CA ILE A 176 57.32 46.59 -0.73
C ILE A 176 58.11 45.46 -1.40
N GLN A 177 57.93 45.24 -2.70
CA GLN A 177 58.71 44.24 -3.45
C GLN A 177 60.18 44.64 -3.57
N GLU A 178 60.47 45.91 -3.81
CA GLU A 178 61.83 46.47 -3.85
C GLU A 178 62.51 46.35 -2.48
N LEU A 179 61.84 46.74 -1.40
CA LEU A 179 62.34 46.56 -0.02
C LEU A 179 62.55 45.08 0.33
N LYS A 180 61.67 44.18 -0.14
CA LYS A 180 61.86 42.72 0.02
C LYS A 180 63.06 42.20 -0.79
N LYS A 181 63.33 42.78 -1.95
CA LYS A 181 64.48 42.43 -2.81
C LYS A 181 65.78 42.98 -2.24
N GLU A 182 65.75 44.19 -1.68
CA GLU A 182 66.87 44.82 -0.98
C GLU A 182 67.20 44.09 0.34
N ARG A 183 66.18 43.67 1.10
CA ARG A 183 66.34 42.81 2.29
C ARG A 183 66.92 41.42 1.96
N ARG A 184 66.75 40.92 0.72
CA ARG A 184 67.39 39.69 0.24
C ARG A 184 68.85 39.88 -0.19
N ASN A 185 69.26 41.11 -0.50
CA ASN A 185 70.58 41.44 -1.04
C ASN A 185 71.59 41.94 0.01
N MET A 186 71.21 42.01 1.29
CA MET A 186 72.11 42.35 2.39
C MET A 186 72.24 41.15 3.35
N PRO A 187 73.46 40.65 3.65
CA PRO A 187 73.65 39.61 4.65
C PRO A 187 73.25 40.14 6.03
N SER A 188 72.37 39.38 6.71
CA SER A 188 71.81 39.74 8.01
C SER A 188 72.88 39.77 9.10
N ALA A 189 73.11 40.92 9.71
CA ALA A 189 73.70 41.02 11.04
C ALA A 189 72.60 40.73 12.10
N PRO A 190 72.91 40.01 13.19
CA PRO A 190 71.94 39.72 14.23
C PRO A 190 71.82 40.95 15.15
N ASN A 191 70.60 41.42 15.41
CA ASN A 191 70.40 42.42 16.45
C ASN A 191 69.30 42.00 17.45
N THR A 192 69.82 41.72 18.63
CA THR A 192 69.32 41.89 19.99
C THR A 192 68.00 42.66 20.19
N ARG A 193 67.16 41.98 20.98
CA ARG A 193 66.23 42.45 22.03
C ARG A 193 66.50 43.87 22.60
N ALA A 194 65.47 44.73 22.58
CA ALA A 194 65.17 45.81 23.55
C ALA A 194 63.78 46.39 23.16
N GLU A 195 62.68 46.16 23.89
CA GLU A 195 62.24 46.86 25.11
C GLU A 195 62.38 48.41 25.05
N ARG A 196 61.23 49.11 24.99
CA ARG A 196 60.94 50.31 25.80
C ARG A 196 59.47 50.71 25.75
N ARG A 197 58.99 51.07 26.94
CA ARG A 197 57.69 51.69 27.29
C ARG A 197 57.70 53.20 26.97
N SER A 198 56.62 53.86 27.44
CA SER A 198 56.38 55.30 27.76
C SER A 198 55.95 56.17 26.57
N THR A 199 55.02 57.14 26.65
CA THR A 199 54.22 57.78 27.72
C THR A 199 53.25 58.80 27.08
N GLU A 200 52.20 59.21 27.82
CA GLU A 200 51.58 60.56 27.88
C GLU A 200 50.98 61.19 26.59
N THR A 201 49.74 61.69 26.58
CA THR A 201 49.38 62.95 27.26
C THR A 201 47.86 63.14 27.33
N SER A 202 47.40 63.58 28.50
CA SER A 202 46.08 64.13 28.83
C SER A 202 45.93 65.57 28.31
N ILE A 203 44.80 65.91 27.69
CA ILE A 203 44.42 67.31 27.39
C ILE A 203 43.10 67.63 28.11
N SER A 204 43.23 68.38 29.19
CA SER A 204 42.15 69.10 29.88
C SER A 204 41.87 70.43 29.16
N ARG A 205 40.60 70.80 28.96
CA ARG A 205 40.19 72.16 28.60
C ARG A 205 39.06 72.61 29.52
N ALA A 206 39.42 73.42 30.50
CA ALA A 206 38.50 74.25 31.28
C ALA A 206 38.35 75.61 30.57
N VAL A 207 37.12 76.08 30.41
CA VAL A 207 36.78 77.41 29.88
C VAL A 207 36.37 78.28 31.06
N VAL A 208 37.16 79.31 31.35
CA VAL A 208 36.89 80.35 32.34
C VAL A 208 36.26 81.54 31.61
N PHE A 209 35.06 81.94 32.03
CA PHE A 209 34.42 83.19 31.58
C PHE A 209 34.96 84.37 32.41
N GLN A 210 35.50 85.38 31.70
CA GLN A 210 35.95 86.65 32.26
C GLN A 210 34.76 87.61 32.45
N ILE A 211 34.65 88.15 33.66
CA ILE A 211 33.82 89.29 34.03
C ILE A 211 34.60 90.56 33.63
N SER A 212 33.98 91.47 32.86
CA SER A 212 34.56 92.79 32.60
C SER A 212 33.61 93.90 33.05
N LYS A 213 34.17 94.83 33.82
CA LYS A 213 33.51 95.95 34.50
C LYS A 213 33.33 97.15 33.59
N MET A 214 32.25 97.86 33.88
CA MET A 214 31.88 99.21 33.41
C MET A 214 32.95 100.27 33.70
N GLN A 215 33.12 101.23 32.79
CA GLN A 215 33.70 102.55 33.08
C GLN A 215 33.08 103.63 32.17
N LEU A 216 32.58 104.70 32.78
CA LEU A 216 32.07 105.93 32.14
C LEU A 216 33.18 107.02 32.06
N ALA A 217 33.15 107.81 30.98
CA ALA A 217 33.51 109.25 30.85
C ALA A 217 33.49 109.59 29.33
N GLY A 218 33.09 110.74 28.77
CA GLY A 218 32.57 112.03 29.24
C GLY A 218 32.65 113.04 28.07
N GLY A 219 31.66 113.96 27.95
CA GLY A 219 31.69 115.22 27.15
C GLY A 219 31.34 115.12 25.65
N THR A 220 30.63 116.06 24.98
CA THR A 220 30.10 117.38 25.38
C THR A 220 29.09 117.90 24.33
N ARG A 221 27.96 118.45 24.81
CA ARG A 221 27.15 119.60 24.33
C ARG A 221 26.87 119.84 22.83
N ARG A 222 25.57 119.94 22.50
CA ARG A 222 24.95 121.20 22.01
C ARG A 222 23.49 121.27 22.47
N PHE A 223 23.07 122.48 22.80
CA PHE A 223 21.87 122.81 23.55
C PHE A 223 20.63 123.03 22.68
N PHE A 224 19.49 122.97 23.37
CA PHE A 224 18.26 123.76 23.23
C PHE A 224 17.05 123.16 22.52
N SER A 225 16.02 123.01 23.37
CA SER A 225 14.58 123.20 23.13
C SER A 225 13.79 122.07 22.48
N CYS A 226 12.95 121.39 23.28
CA CYS A 226 11.50 121.60 23.16
C CYS A 226 10.78 121.04 24.40
N PHE A 227 10.31 121.96 25.25
CA PHE A 227 9.50 121.74 26.43
C PHE A 227 8.03 121.37 26.06
N LEU A 228 7.79 120.60 25.00
CA LEU A 228 6.43 120.33 24.48
C LEU A 228 6.13 118.87 24.09
N LEU A 229 6.94 117.90 24.54
CA LEU A 229 6.76 116.47 24.21
C LEU A 229 6.82 115.54 25.43
N THR A 230 6.45 116.03 26.61
CA THR A 230 6.56 115.30 27.88
C THR A 230 5.21 114.85 28.45
N GLY A 231 4.34 114.30 27.60
CA GLY A 231 3.06 113.69 28.02
C GLY A 231 2.66 112.45 27.22
N SER A 232 2.66 112.52 25.87
CA SER A 232 2.26 111.39 25.00
C SER A 232 3.33 110.30 24.92
N HIS A 233 4.59 110.66 24.64
CA HIS A 233 5.66 109.67 24.45
C HIS A 233 6.02 108.89 25.72
N ILE A 234 5.86 109.49 26.90
CA ILE A 234 6.11 108.79 28.16
C ILE A 234 5.02 107.74 28.39
N SER A 235 3.76 108.06 28.05
CA SER A 235 2.64 107.15 28.18
C SER A 235 2.69 106.01 27.15
N GLU A 236 3.06 106.30 25.89
CA GLU A 236 3.29 105.28 24.85
C GLU A 236 4.42 104.32 25.23
N VAL A 237 5.55 104.84 25.72
CA VAL A 237 6.66 104.00 26.18
C VAL A 237 6.27 103.16 27.40
N LEU A 238 5.47 103.67 28.32
CA LEU A 238 4.96 102.89 29.45
C LEU A 238 3.99 101.79 29.00
N GLN A 239 3.09 102.08 28.06
CA GLN A 239 2.16 101.10 27.50
C GLN A 239 2.89 100.03 26.68
N GLU A 240 3.90 100.40 25.89
CA GLU A 240 4.76 99.47 25.17
C GLU A 240 5.59 98.62 26.15
N ASN A 241 6.08 99.21 27.25
CA ASN A 241 6.78 98.46 28.30
C ASN A 241 5.85 97.44 28.98
N GLU A 242 4.58 97.79 29.24
CA GLU A 242 3.57 96.85 29.73
C GLU A 242 3.24 95.76 28.71
N ALA A 243 3.12 96.10 27.42
CA ALA A 243 2.88 95.14 26.35
C ALA A 243 4.06 94.16 26.19
N LEU A 244 5.29 94.67 26.22
CA LEU A 244 6.51 93.86 26.17
C LEU A 244 6.65 92.97 27.41
N LYS A 245 6.30 93.46 28.61
CA LYS A 245 6.26 92.63 29.83
C LYS A 245 5.30 91.46 29.67
N LYS A 246 4.09 91.70 29.17
CA LYS A 246 3.10 90.64 28.89
C LYS A 246 3.60 89.66 27.82
N GLN A 247 4.28 90.13 26.78
CA GLN A 247 4.88 89.26 25.77
C GLN A 247 6.02 88.40 26.34
N VAL A 248 6.87 88.98 27.20
CA VAL A 248 7.93 88.23 27.88
C VAL A 248 7.34 87.18 28.82
N GLU A 249 6.31 87.51 29.59
CA GLU A 249 5.59 86.55 30.44
C GLU A 249 4.98 85.40 29.62
N LEU A 250 4.35 85.71 28.48
CA LEU A 250 3.80 84.68 27.59
C LEU A 250 4.89 83.79 26.98
N VAL A 251 6.01 84.36 26.53
CA VAL A 251 7.13 83.60 25.97
C VAL A 251 7.81 82.75 27.04
N LEU A 252 7.92 83.25 28.27
CA LEU A 252 8.43 82.46 29.40
C LEU A 252 7.52 81.27 29.70
N LEU A 253 6.20 81.49 29.73
CA LEU A 253 5.23 80.43 29.98
C LEU A 253 5.22 79.38 28.85
N GLN A 254 5.35 79.80 27.59
CA GLN A 254 5.54 78.89 26.46
C GLN A 254 6.86 78.11 26.56
N SER A 255 7.96 78.77 26.92
CA SER A 255 9.25 78.08 27.13
C SER A 255 9.21 77.07 28.27
N GLU A 256 8.48 77.37 29.35
CA GLU A 256 8.26 76.46 30.46
C GLU A 256 7.42 75.25 30.03
N GLN A 257 6.32 75.47 29.31
CA GLN A 257 5.50 74.39 28.75
C GLN A 257 6.28 73.49 27.77
N GLU A 258 7.07 74.07 26.87
CA GLU A 258 7.93 73.31 25.94
C GLU A 258 9.00 72.50 26.69
N LYS A 259 9.60 73.08 27.74
CA LYS A 259 10.57 72.37 28.59
C LYS A 259 9.92 71.21 29.34
N GLU A 260 8.70 71.37 29.83
CA GLU A 260 7.95 70.29 30.49
C GLU A 260 7.56 69.19 29.50
N ALA A 261 7.11 69.54 28.30
CA ALA A 261 6.83 68.58 27.23
C ALA A 261 8.08 67.77 26.84
N LEU A 262 9.22 68.43 26.63
CA LEU A 262 10.49 67.76 26.33
C LEU A 262 10.97 66.85 27.47
N LYS A 263 10.73 67.24 28.73
CA LYS A 263 11.04 66.38 29.89
C LYS A 263 10.12 65.16 29.96
N ALA A 264 8.84 65.32 29.66
CA ALA A 264 7.89 64.21 29.61
C ALA A 264 8.24 63.22 28.49
N ASP A 265 8.57 63.73 27.29
CA ASP A 265 9.01 62.91 26.17
C ASP A 265 10.32 62.18 26.50
N ALA A 266 11.29 62.88 27.10
CA ALA A 266 12.55 62.27 27.53
C ALA A 266 12.33 61.13 28.55
N ALA A 267 11.42 61.31 29.51
CA ALA A 267 11.06 60.28 30.48
C ALA A 267 10.38 59.07 29.80
N GLN A 268 9.48 59.30 28.84
CA GLN A 268 8.84 58.23 28.07
C GLN A 268 9.86 57.44 27.23
N PHE A 269 10.80 58.11 26.58
CA PHE A 269 11.87 57.45 25.84
C PHE A 269 12.79 56.65 26.77
N GLU A 270 13.09 57.16 27.97
CA GLU A 270 13.90 56.43 28.95
C GLU A 270 13.18 55.17 29.45
N GLU A 271 11.88 55.24 29.69
CA GLU A 271 11.04 54.08 30.03
C GLU A 271 11.02 53.05 28.89
N GLN A 272 10.78 53.47 27.64
CA GLN A 272 10.83 52.59 26.47
C GLN A 272 12.21 51.95 26.26
N LEU A 273 13.29 52.70 26.49
CA LEU A 273 14.64 52.16 26.45
C LEU A 273 14.88 51.14 27.57
N SER A 274 14.29 51.33 28.74
CA SER A 274 14.40 50.37 29.85
C SER A 274 13.62 49.08 29.56
N THR A 275 12.41 49.17 29.01
CA THR A 275 11.58 48.00 28.67
C THR A 275 12.20 47.19 27.54
N THR A 276 12.62 47.85 26.46
CA THR A 276 13.30 47.18 25.33
C THR A 276 14.61 46.52 25.76
N LYS A 277 15.40 47.15 26.64
CA LYS A 277 16.60 46.53 27.23
C LYS A 277 16.22 45.28 28.05
N ALA A 278 15.20 45.36 28.90
CA ALA A 278 14.75 44.23 29.71
C ALA A 278 14.26 43.05 28.83
N GLU A 279 13.52 43.32 27.77
CA GLU A 279 13.10 42.32 26.79
C GLU A 279 14.29 41.68 26.08
N HIS A 280 15.25 42.48 25.62
CA HIS A 280 16.49 41.96 25.01
C HIS A 280 17.25 41.04 25.95
N PHE A 281 17.38 41.39 27.24
CA PHE A 281 18.02 40.52 28.22
C PHE A 281 17.24 39.21 28.41
N ARG A 282 15.91 39.25 28.49
CA ARG A 282 15.08 38.04 28.56
C ARG A 282 15.26 37.13 27.35
N VAL A 283 15.34 37.70 26.14
CA VAL A 283 15.56 36.92 24.91
C VAL A 283 16.94 36.28 24.92
N LEU A 284 17.98 37.01 25.34
CA LEU A 284 19.34 36.46 25.45
C LEU A 284 19.42 35.32 26.47
N ASP A 285 18.75 35.47 27.62
CA ASP A 285 18.74 34.42 28.64
C ASP A 285 17.93 33.20 28.19
N HIS A 286 16.82 33.40 27.48
CA HIS A 286 16.08 32.31 26.86
C HIS A 286 16.95 31.53 25.85
N LEU A 287 17.66 32.23 24.97
CA LEU A 287 18.55 31.62 23.97
C LEU A 287 19.69 30.81 24.62
N ARG A 288 20.24 31.33 25.72
CA ARG A 288 21.26 30.61 26.51
C ARG A 288 20.69 29.35 27.14
N ALA A 289 19.49 29.44 27.71
CA ALA A 289 18.82 28.30 28.35
C ALA A 289 18.47 27.21 27.32
N THR A 290 17.95 27.56 26.15
CA THR A 290 17.64 26.58 25.09
C THR A 290 18.91 25.91 24.57
N HIS A 291 19.96 26.69 24.31
CA HIS A 291 21.26 26.14 23.90
C HIS A 291 21.84 25.19 24.95
N ALA A 292 21.76 25.53 26.24
CA ALA A 292 22.21 24.65 27.32
C ALA A 292 21.42 23.34 27.39
N LEU A 293 20.11 23.36 27.13
CA LEU A 293 19.29 22.15 27.12
C LEU A 293 19.58 21.25 25.91
N GLU A 294 19.69 21.84 24.71
CA GLU A 294 19.96 21.12 23.47
C GLU A 294 21.37 20.50 23.45
N HIS A 295 22.34 21.21 24.03
CA HIS A 295 23.73 20.77 24.14
C HIS A 295 24.07 20.19 25.52
N SER A 296 23.06 19.88 26.33
CA SER A 296 23.30 19.20 27.60
C SER A 296 23.89 17.81 27.35
N ASP A 297 24.78 17.37 28.23
CA ASP A 297 25.36 16.01 28.17
C ASP A 297 24.27 14.93 28.19
N SER A 298 23.13 15.21 28.85
CA SER A 298 21.95 14.34 28.83
C SER A 298 21.38 14.20 27.42
N LYS A 299 21.27 15.29 26.65
CA LYS A 299 20.73 15.23 25.29
C LYS A 299 21.69 14.51 24.34
N VAL A 300 22.99 14.76 24.50
CA VAL A 300 24.03 14.06 23.76
C VAL A 300 23.98 12.56 24.06
N ALA A 301 23.90 12.17 25.35
CA ALA A 301 23.79 10.78 25.76
C ALA A 301 22.53 10.08 25.24
N GLU A 302 21.37 10.77 25.21
CA GLU A 302 20.16 10.24 24.58
C GLU A 302 20.37 9.94 23.09
N LEU A 303 20.96 10.88 22.34
CA LEU A 303 21.22 10.71 20.92
C LEU A 303 22.24 9.60 20.68
N THR A 304 23.30 9.52 21.50
CA THR A 304 24.29 8.45 21.45
C THR A 304 23.67 7.08 21.75
N ASN A 305 22.77 6.98 22.72
CA ASN A 305 22.05 5.74 23.02
C ASN A 305 21.12 5.33 21.87
N LYS A 306 20.44 6.29 21.24
CA LYS A 306 19.62 6.03 20.05
C LYS A 306 20.46 5.56 18.87
N LEU A 307 21.62 6.18 18.66
CA LEU A 307 22.57 5.77 17.63
C LEU A 307 23.08 4.35 17.91
N SER A 308 23.56 4.07 19.12
CA SER A 308 24.05 2.76 19.54
C SER A 308 23.00 1.66 19.40
N THR A 309 21.75 1.92 19.81
CA THR A 309 20.66 0.95 19.64
C THR A 309 20.35 0.66 18.17
N GLN A 310 20.41 1.67 17.30
CA GLN A 310 20.29 1.48 15.86
C GLN A 310 21.49 0.74 15.27
N GLU A 311 22.72 1.09 15.67
CA GLU A 311 23.96 0.45 15.23
C GLU A 311 24.03 -1.04 15.61
N VAL A 312 23.47 -1.42 16.76
CA VAL A 312 23.40 -2.83 17.17
C VAL A 312 22.22 -3.57 16.52
N GLY A 313 21.07 -2.90 16.35
CA GLY A 313 19.87 -3.50 15.80
C GLY A 313 19.96 -3.83 14.30
N LEU A 314 20.50 -2.91 13.50
CA LEU A 314 20.64 -3.07 12.05
C LEU A 314 21.44 -4.33 11.62
N PRO A 315 22.64 -4.62 12.16
CA PRO A 315 23.40 -5.80 11.77
C PRO A 315 22.73 -7.10 12.22
N HIS A 316 22.07 -7.13 13.39
CA HIS A 316 21.32 -8.31 13.82
C HIS A 316 20.14 -8.61 12.89
N GLN A 317 19.39 -7.58 12.51
CA GLN A 317 18.27 -7.72 11.58
C GLN A 317 18.74 -8.17 10.18
N ALA A 318 19.80 -7.55 9.66
CA ALA A 318 20.40 -7.94 8.39
C ALA A 318 20.95 -9.37 8.42
N ALA A 319 21.60 -9.78 9.51
CA ALA A 319 22.10 -11.14 9.70
C ALA A 319 20.97 -12.16 9.76
N SER A 320 19.85 -11.85 10.43
CA SER A 320 18.66 -12.72 10.47
C SER A 320 18.07 -12.91 9.07
N GLN A 321 17.87 -11.81 8.33
CA GLN A 321 17.35 -11.85 6.96
C GLN A 321 18.29 -12.63 6.03
N LEU A 322 19.60 -12.46 6.17
CA LEU A 322 20.58 -13.22 5.38
C LEU A 322 20.51 -14.72 5.68
N LYS A 323 20.36 -15.09 6.96
CA LYS A 323 20.22 -16.49 7.39
C LYS A 323 18.93 -17.12 6.85
N GLU A 324 17.82 -16.39 6.89
CA GLU A 324 16.54 -16.83 6.33
C GLU A 324 16.62 -17.00 4.82
N MET A 325 17.16 -16.01 4.10
CA MET A 325 17.35 -16.08 2.64
C MET A 325 18.27 -17.23 2.23
N GLN A 326 19.32 -17.49 3.01
CA GLN A 326 20.20 -18.63 2.79
C GLN A 326 19.47 -19.96 3.02
N GLY A 327 18.66 -20.08 4.08
CA GLY A 327 17.81 -21.24 4.33
C GLY A 327 16.82 -21.51 3.19
N CYS A 328 16.15 -20.46 2.69
CA CYS A 328 15.26 -20.55 1.53
C CYS A 328 16.01 -21.01 0.26
N LYS A 329 17.22 -20.50 0.03
CA LYS A 329 18.06 -20.91 -1.10
C LYS A 329 18.46 -22.38 -1.02
N GLU A 330 18.77 -22.89 0.16
CA GLU A 330 19.10 -24.30 0.38
C GLU A 330 17.88 -25.21 0.21
N ALA A 331 16.73 -24.85 0.78
CA ALA A 331 15.48 -25.56 0.59
C ALA A 331 15.08 -25.64 -0.90
N LEU A 332 15.26 -24.54 -1.64
CA LEU A 332 15.00 -24.49 -3.08
C LEU A 332 15.95 -25.40 -3.86
N LYS A 333 17.25 -25.44 -3.51
CA LYS A 333 18.20 -26.38 -4.12
C LYS A 333 17.81 -27.84 -3.87
N ILE A 334 17.35 -28.16 -2.66
CA ILE A 334 16.88 -29.52 -2.32
C ILE A 334 15.62 -29.86 -3.14
N SER A 335 14.67 -28.93 -3.23
CA SER A 335 13.44 -29.12 -4.03
C SER A 335 13.76 -29.36 -5.50
N ARG A 336 14.66 -28.57 -6.10
CA ARG A 336 15.08 -28.75 -7.50
C ARG A 336 15.72 -30.11 -7.74
N ARG A 337 16.65 -30.54 -6.86
CA ARG A 337 17.27 -31.87 -6.98
C ARG A 337 16.25 -33.00 -6.89
N ARG A 338 15.24 -32.86 -6.02
CA ARG A 338 14.14 -33.83 -5.91
C ARG A 338 13.30 -33.84 -7.18
N GLU A 339 13.00 -32.67 -7.72
CA GLU A 339 12.27 -32.54 -8.98
C GLU A 339 13.05 -33.18 -10.15
N ASP A 340 14.34 -32.90 -10.29
CA ASP A 340 15.21 -33.51 -11.30
C ASP A 340 15.24 -35.05 -11.15
N ALA A 341 15.32 -35.55 -9.92
CA ALA A 341 15.26 -36.99 -9.64
C ALA A 341 13.91 -37.61 -10.03
N LEU A 342 12.79 -36.91 -9.78
CA LEU A 342 11.46 -37.37 -10.19
C LEU A 342 11.27 -37.30 -11.71
N GLN A 343 11.77 -36.27 -12.38
CA GLN A 343 11.73 -36.15 -13.83
C GLN A 343 12.56 -37.26 -14.51
N THR A 344 13.74 -37.57 -13.98
CA THR A 344 14.56 -38.68 -14.46
C THR A 344 13.91 -40.04 -14.22
N GLN A 345 13.21 -40.24 -13.10
CA GLN A 345 12.42 -41.46 -12.87
C GLN A 345 11.22 -41.56 -13.82
N LEU A 346 10.48 -40.47 -14.01
CA LEU A 346 9.32 -40.43 -14.91
C LEU A 346 9.73 -40.72 -16.36
N THR A 347 10.83 -40.12 -16.83
CA THR A 347 11.36 -40.39 -18.17
C THR A 347 11.80 -41.85 -18.33
N LYS A 348 12.44 -42.45 -17.33
CA LYS A 348 12.77 -43.89 -17.34
C LYS A 348 11.52 -44.76 -17.40
N LEU A 349 10.52 -44.52 -16.55
CA LEU A 349 9.28 -45.29 -16.55
C LEU A 349 8.51 -45.17 -17.88
N LEU A 350 8.50 -43.98 -18.50
CA LEU A 350 7.90 -43.79 -19.81
C LEU A 350 8.64 -44.57 -20.90
N GLN A 351 9.96 -44.61 -20.84
CA GLN A 351 10.78 -45.39 -21.75
C GLN A 351 10.55 -46.90 -21.56
N GLU A 352 10.52 -47.39 -20.32
CA GLU A 352 10.21 -48.79 -19.98
C GLU A 352 8.79 -49.17 -20.45
N LEU A 353 7.80 -48.29 -20.28
CA LEU A 353 6.44 -48.51 -20.76
C LEU A 353 6.41 -48.61 -22.29
N LYS A 354 7.16 -47.76 -22.98
CA LYS A 354 7.28 -47.80 -24.44
C LYS A 354 7.93 -49.11 -24.89
N GLU A 355 9.03 -49.52 -24.27
CA GLU A 355 9.73 -50.76 -24.57
C GLU A 355 8.85 -51.98 -24.29
N ALA A 356 8.12 -52.02 -23.17
CA ALA A 356 7.17 -53.08 -22.86
C ALA A 356 6.03 -53.14 -23.88
N LYS A 357 5.55 -51.98 -24.36
CA LYS A 357 4.54 -51.91 -25.41
C LYS A 357 5.09 -52.39 -26.76
N GLU A 358 6.35 -52.10 -27.09
CA GLU A 358 7.00 -52.58 -28.30
C GLU A 358 7.32 -54.09 -28.24
N ALA A 359 7.71 -54.59 -27.08
CA ALA A 359 7.95 -56.01 -26.80
C ALA A 359 6.66 -56.82 -26.61
N SER A 360 5.49 -56.18 -26.52
CA SER A 360 4.21 -56.87 -26.38
C SER A 360 3.95 -57.86 -27.54
N SER A 361 3.29 -58.97 -27.19
CA SER A 361 2.96 -60.02 -28.15
C SER A 361 2.09 -59.48 -29.29
N SER A 362 2.19 -60.10 -30.47
CA SER A 362 1.36 -59.74 -31.63
C SER A 362 -0.14 -59.80 -31.33
N GLU A 363 -0.55 -60.71 -30.43
CA GLU A 363 -1.93 -60.83 -29.95
C GLU A 363 -2.39 -59.61 -29.14
N VAL A 364 -1.57 -59.15 -28.18
CA VAL A 364 -1.88 -57.93 -27.41
C VAL A 364 -1.96 -56.70 -28.32
N LYS A 365 -1.06 -56.59 -29.31
CA LYS A 365 -1.11 -55.52 -30.31
C LYS A 365 -2.40 -55.56 -31.14
N LEU A 366 -2.84 -56.75 -31.53
CA LEU A 366 -4.11 -56.93 -32.25
C LEU A 366 -5.30 -56.50 -31.37
N LEU A 367 -5.34 -56.92 -30.11
CA LEU A 367 -6.39 -56.51 -29.16
C LEU A 367 -6.45 -54.97 -29.03
N CYS A 368 -5.32 -54.29 -28.85
CA CYS A 368 -5.28 -52.82 -28.80
C CYS A 368 -5.75 -52.15 -30.11
N THR A 369 -5.60 -52.80 -31.28
CA THR A 369 -6.15 -52.27 -32.54
C THR A 369 -7.66 -52.47 -32.62
N LEU A 370 -8.17 -53.60 -32.14
CA LEU A 370 -9.61 -53.89 -32.09
C LEU A 370 -10.32 -52.97 -31.10
N GLU A 371 -9.77 -52.76 -29.91
CA GLU A 371 -10.28 -51.79 -28.92
C GLU A 371 -10.42 -50.39 -29.54
N ARG A 372 -9.37 -49.89 -30.22
CA ARG A 372 -9.44 -48.61 -30.93
C ARG A 372 -10.52 -48.60 -32.02
N LYS A 373 -10.72 -49.71 -32.73
CA LYS A 373 -11.75 -49.81 -33.77
C LYS A 373 -13.15 -49.82 -33.17
N ILE A 374 -13.36 -50.52 -32.05
CA ILE A 374 -14.61 -50.56 -31.30
C ILE A 374 -14.96 -49.16 -30.78
N LEU A 375 -14.02 -48.48 -30.11
CA LEU A 375 -14.23 -47.10 -29.64
C LEU A 375 -14.62 -46.15 -30.78
N ASN A 376 -13.97 -46.25 -31.94
CA ASN A 376 -14.35 -45.46 -33.12
C ASN A 376 -15.72 -45.84 -33.69
N MET A 377 -16.11 -47.11 -33.60
CA MET A 377 -17.45 -47.57 -33.98
C MET A 377 -18.51 -47.03 -33.03
N GLU A 378 -18.25 -47.06 -31.72
CA GLU A 378 -19.12 -46.53 -30.67
C GLU A 378 -19.30 -45.02 -30.82
N LEU A 379 -18.22 -44.27 -31.05
CA LEU A 379 -18.31 -42.82 -31.23
C LEU A 379 -19.14 -42.45 -32.48
N ARG A 380 -18.96 -43.19 -33.57
CA ARG A 380 -19.79 -43.05 -34.78
C ARG A 380 -21.24 -43.45 -34.53
N HIS A 381 -21.48 -44.50 -33.75
CA HIS A 381 -22.83 -44.92 -33.38
C HIS A 381 -23.51 -43.84 -32.56
N GLN A 382 -22.87 -43.33 -31.51
CA GLN A 382 -23.38 -42.24 -30.68
C GLN A 382 -23.70 -40.99 -31.50
N HIS A 383 -22.87 -40.67 -32.50
CA HIS A 383 -23.15 -39.55 -33.40
C HIS A 383 -24.42 -39.78 -34.22
N ARG A 384 -24.53 -40.94 -34.90
CA ARG A 384 -25.73 -41.31 -35.66
C ARG A 384 -26.97 -41.38 -34.77
N GLU A 385 -26.83 -41.85 -33.54
CA GLU A 385 -27.94 -41.93 -32.60
C GLU A 385 -28.45 -40.53 -32.23
N LYS A 386 -27.56 -39.55 -32.06
CA LYS A 386 -27.96 -38.15 -31.89
C LYS A 386 -28.67 -37.59 -33.12
N GLU A 387 -28.17 -37.89 -34.33
CA GLU A 387 -28.83 -37.49 -35.57
C GLU A 387 -30.23 -38.11 -35.68
N LEU A 388 -30.38 -39.40 -35.37
CA LEU A 388 -31.67 -40.09 -35.35
C LEU A 388 -32.61 -39.54 -34.28
N GLN A 389 -32.11 -39.20 -33.09
CA GLN A 389 -32.90 -38.54 -32.06
C GLN A 389 -33.39 -37.16 -32.52
N GLN A 390 -32.55 -36.40 -33.23
CA GLN A 390 -32.94 -35.11 -33.81
C GLN A 390 -34.02 -35.28 -34.89
N VAL A 391 -33.86 -36.26 -35.79
CA VAL A 391 -34.87 -36.60 -36.81
C VAL A 391 -36.16 -37.06 -36.13
N ARG A 392 -36.09 -37.86 -35.08
CA ARG A 392 -37.26 -38.28 -34.30
C ARG A 392 -37.99 -37.11 -33.65
N ALA A 393 -37.25 -36.14 -33.10
CA ALA A 393 -37.82 -34.91 -32.55
C ALA A 393 -38.46 -34.02 -33.63
N GLN A 394 -37.98 -34.09 -34.88
CA GLN A 394 -38.60 -33.43 -36.02
C GLN A 394 -39.84 -34.18 -36.56
N LEU A 395 -39.87 -35.51 -36.44
CA LEU A 395 -40.98 -36.36 -36.90
C LEU A 395 -42.03 -36.66 -35.83
N THR A 396 -41.81 -36.32 -34.56
CA THR A 396 -42.89 -36.32 -33.58
C THR A 396 -43.97 -35.38 -34.10
N PRO A 397 -45.22 -35.84 -34.28
CA PRO A 397 -46.29 -34.97 -34.75
C PRO A 397 -46.32 -33.77 -33.82
N GLY A 398 -46.10 -32.58 -34.38
CA GLY A 398 -46.12 -31.34 -33.61
C GLY A 398 -47.43 -31.24 -32.85
N ASP A 399 -47.43 -30.43 -31.79
CA ASP A 399 -48.63 -30.12 -31.00
C ASP A 399 -49.84 -29.82 -31.89
N ASP A 400 -49.62 -29.33 -33.11
CA ASP A 400 -50.58 -29.15 -34.19
C ASP A 400 -51.43 -30.41 -34.49
N LEU A 401 -50.83 -31.58 -34.76
CA LEU A 401 -51.61 -32.78 -35.12
C LEU A 401 -52.39 -33.34 -33.91
N GLN A 402 -51.83 -33.23 -32.70
CA GLN A 402 -52.55 -33.61 -31.47
C GLN A 402 -53.70 -32.65 -31.17
N SER A 403 -53.49 -31.35 -31.38
CA SER A 403 -54.53 -30.33 -31.21
C SER A 403 -55.67 -30.48 -32.22
N GLU A 404 -55.37 -30.86 -33.46
CA GLU A 404 -56.38 -31.20 -34.47
C GLU A 404 -57.19 -32.43 -34.06
N LEU A 405 -56.55 -33.49 -33.58
CA LEU A 405 -57.24 -34.69 -33.08
C LEU A 405 -58.14 -34.38 -31.88
N GLU A 406 -57.70 -33.50 -30.98
CA GLU A 406 -58.53 -33.04 -29.87
C GLU A 406 -59.71 -32.19 -30.34
N HIS A 407 -59.51 -31.31 -31.32
CA HIS A 407 -60.57 -30.49 -31.91
C HIS A 407 -61.68 -31.36 -32.50
N TRP A 408 -61.31 -32.32 -33.35
CA TRP A 408 -62.28 -33.26 -33.95
C TRP A 408 -62.97 -34.13 -32.90
N ARG A 409 -62.26 -34.56 -31.85
CA ARG A 409 -62.85 -35.30 -30.74
C ARG A 409 -63.92 -34.48 -30.01
N ARG A 410 -63.61 -33.22 -29.67
CA ARG A 410 -64.56 -32.31 -29.00
C ARG A 410 -65.80 -32.08 -29.87
N LEU A 411 -65.59 -31.82 -31.17
CA LEU A 411 -66.68 -31.62 -32.11
C LEU A 411 -67.60 -32.86 -32.21
N ALA A 412 -67.02 -34.06 -32.29
CA ALA A 412 -67.79 -35.31 -32.33
C ALA A 412 -68.59 -35.55 -31.03
N GLN A 413 -68.02 -35.21 -29.87
CA GLN A 413 -68.71 -35.29 -28.58
C GLN A 413 -69.86 -34.31 -28.49
N ASP A 414 -69.67 -33.06 -28.94
CA ASP A 414 -70.72 -32.05 -28.94
C ASP A 414 -71.86 -32.45 -29.88
N LYS A 415 -71.55 -33.02 -31.06
CA LYS A 415 -72.58 -33.57 -31.95
C LYS A 415 -73.33 -34.76 -31.36
N SER A 416 -72.65 -35.60 -30.58
CA SER A 416 -73.31 -36.69 -29.87
C SER A 416 -74.27 -36.17 -28.78
N ARG A 417 -73.86 -35.13 -28.04
CA ARG A 417 -74.72 -34.46 -27.05
C ARG A 417 -75.94 -33.81 -27.69
N GLU A 418 -75.77 -33.14 -28.82
CA GLU A 418 -76.89 -32.59 -29.61
C GLU A 418 -77.84 -33.71 -30.06
N MET A 419 -77.32 -34.83 -30.55
CA MET A 419 -78.12 -35.99 -30.95
C MET A 419 -78.89 -36.61 -29.78
N ASP A 420 -78.28 -36.70 -28.60
CA ASP A 420 -78.96 -37.20 -27.39
C ASP A 420 -80.02 -36.21 -26.89
N ALA A 421 -79.78 -34.90 -27.00
CA ALA A 421 -80.80 -33.89 -26.74
C ALA A 421 -81.99 -34.02 -27.71
N PHE A 422 -81.73 -34.17 -29.01
CA PHE A 422 -82.80 -34.41 -29.99
C PHE A 422 -83.58 -35.69 -29.70
N ARG A 423 -82.91 -36.77 -29.25
CA ARG A 423 -83.60 -38.00 -28.83
C ARG A 423 -84.51 -37.76 -27.64
N LEU A 424 -84.04 -37.05 -26.61
CA LEU A 424 -84.84 -36.72 -25.43
C LEU A 424 -86.03 -35.82 -25.78
N GLU A 425 -85.85 -34.85 -26.67
CA GLU A 425 -86.94 -34.00 -27.18
C GLU A 425 -87.97 -34.82 -27.96
N LEU A 426 -87.51 -35.73 -28.83
CA LEU A 426 -88.40 -36.64 -29.56
C LEU A 426 -89.16 -37.56 -28.61
N ASP A 427 -88.50 -38.12 -27.59
CA ASP A 427 -89.15 -38.95 -26.57
C ASP A 427 -90.20 -38.14 -25.79
N SER A 428 -89.89 -36.89 -25.45
CA SER A 428 -90.84 -35.97 -24.81
C SER A 428 -92.06 -35.68 -25.69
N ILE A 429 -91.85 -35.40 -26.98
CA ILE A 429 -92.93 -35.21 -27.95
C ILE A 429 -93.78 -36.47 -28.05
N LEU A 430 -93.15 -37.64 -28.16
CA LEU A 430 -93.86 -38.92 -28.22
C LEU A 430 -94.68 -39.17 -26.96
N ASP A 431 -94.16 -38.82 -25.78
CA ASP A 431 -94.90 -38.94 -24.52
C ASP A 431 -96.08 -37.97 -24.43
N ILE A 432 -95.96 -36.75 -24.95
CA ILE A 432 -97.08 -35.80 -25.08
C ILE A 432 -98.13 -36.37 -26.03
N LEU A 433 -97.73 -36.88 -27.20
CA LEU A 433 -98.65 -37.48 -28.18
C LEU A 433 -99.39 -38.68 -27.58
N ARG A 434 -98.69 -39.54 -26.83
CA ARG A 434 -99.30 -40.65 -26.08
C ARG A 434 -100.30 -40.14 -25.02
N HIS A 435 -100.00 -39.04 -24.33
CA HIS A 435 -100.93 -38.42 -23.36
C HIS A 435 -102.17 -37.84 -24.04
N LEU A 436 -101.99 -37.11 -25.15
CA LEU A 436 -103.11 -36.56 -25.94
C LEU A 436 -104.01 -37.67 -26.49
N GLN A 437 -103.42 -38.77 -26.98
CA GLN A 437 -104.17 -39.94 -27.44
C GLN A 437 -104.98 -40.58 -26.30
N ARG A 438 -104.42 -40.67 -25.08
CA ARG A 438 -105.16 -41.14 -23.89
C ARG A 438 -106.29 -40.20 -23.47
N GLN A 439 -106.15 -38.90 -23.72
CA GLN A 439 -107.18 -37.88 -23.45
C GLN A 439 -108.26 -37.80 -24.54
N GLY A 440 -108.25 -38.70 -25.52
CA GLY A 440 -109.29 -38.80 -26.55
C GLY A 440 -109.12 -37.83 -27.72
N ALA A 441 -107.96 -37.17 -27.85
CA ALA A 441 -107.63 -36.38 -29.04
C ALA A 441 -107.26 -37.34 -30.19
N VAL A 442 -108.14 -37.42 -31.21
CA VAL A 442 -107.92 -38.23 -32.41
C VAL A 442 -106.87 -37.54 -33.27
N LEU A 443 -105.61 -37.96 -33.15
CA LEU A 443 -104.54 -37.58 -34.06
C LEU A 443 -104.79 -38.25 -35.42
N PRO A 444 -104.91 -37.49 -36.53
CA PRO A 444 -105.06 -38.07 -37.86
C PRO A 444 -103.78 -38.84 -38.22
N THR A 445 -103.88 -40.15 -38.42
CA THR A 445 -102.81 -40.98 -38.97
C THR A 445 -102.56 -40.58 -40.43
N PRO A 446 -101.39 -40.01 -40.77
CA PRO A 446 -101.03 -39.79 -42.17
C PRO A 446 -100.71 -41.14 -42.84
N GLU A 447 -101.44 -41.44 -43.92
CA GLU A 447 -101.09 -42.51 -44.87
C GLU A 447 -99.72 -42.20 -45.49
N LEU A 448 -98.66 -42.78 -44.94
CA LEU A 448 -97.35 -42.72 -45.55
C LEU A 448 -97.22 -43.81 -46.61
N ALA A 449 -97.61 -43.40 -47.82
CA ALA A 449 -97.11 -43.94 -49.06
C ALA A 449 -95.58 -44.07 -49.00
N ILE A 450 -95.08 -45.29 -49.18
CA ILE A 450 -93.66 -45.60 -49.30
C ILE A 450 -93.25 -45.29 -50.75
N PRO A 451 -92.42 -44.27 -51.04
CA PRO A 451 -91.81 -44.14 -52.35
C PRO A 451 -90.59 -45.08 -52.42
N GLN A 452 -90.53 -45.84 -53.50
CA GLN A 452 -89.44 -46.76 -53.79
C GLN A 452 -88.08 -46.04 -53.84
N ARG A 453 -87.05 -46.76 -53.36
CA ARG A 453 -85.64 -46.38 -53.43
C ARG A 453 -85.19 -46.05 -54.85
N SER A 454 -84.32 -45.05 -54.97
CA SER A 454 -83.28 -44.97 -55.99
C SER A 454 -81.94 -44.77 -55.29
#